data_AF-A0A4S4ZUD3-F1
#
_entry.id   AF-A0A4S4ZUD3-F1
#
_cell.length_a   1.000
_cell.length_b   1.000
_cell.length_c   1.000
_cell.angle_alpha   90.00
_cell.angle_beta   90.00
_cell.angle_gamma   90.00
#
_symmetry.space_group_name_H-M   'P 1'
#
loop_
_entity.id
_entity.type
_entity.pdbx_description
1 polymer ?
#
loop_
_entity_poly.entity_id
_entity_poly.type
_entity_poly.pdbx_seq_one_letter_code
_entity_poly.pdbx_strand_id
1 'polypeptide(L)' 'MNRAPGTAPSRSRPDRCPGVVEPFAADDGGLVRVRIPGGRLPVSRLQALVAVAEEYGDGRVRL' A
#
# COMPACT_ATOMS: atom_id res chain seq x y z
N MET A 1 10.99 34.12 1.67
CA MET A 1 10.75 33.18 2.79
C MET A 1 10.78 31.76 2.23
N ASN A 2 11.86 31.00 2.41
CA ASN A 2 11.99 29.64 1.84
C ASN A 2 11.95 28.60 2.97
N ARG A 3 10.96 27.70 2.93
CA ARG A 3 10.76 26.65 3.95
C ARG A 3 11.74 25.51 3.70
N ALA A 4 12.61 25.21 4.67
CA ALA A 4 13.48 24.03 4.64
C ALA A 4 12.66 22.73 4.53
N PRO A 5 13.17 21.68 3.86
CA PRO A 5 12.51 20.38 3.82
C PRO A 5 12.43 19.84 5.25
N GLY A 6 11.22 19.76 5.80
CA GLY A 6 11.01 19.15 7.11
C GLY A 6 11.35 17.67 7.03
N THR A 7 12.25 17.19 7.90
CA THR A 7 12.50 15.77 8.13
C THR A 7 11.17 15.07 8.37
N ALA A 8 10.76 14.23 7.43
CA ALA A 8 9.54 13.44 7.60
C ALA A 8 9.71 12.56 8.86
N PRO A 9 8.71 12.50 9.75
CA PRO A 9 8.83 11.75 10.99
C PRO A 9 9.16 10.28 10.67
N SER A 10 10.23 9.76 11.28
CA SER A 10 10.54 8.34 11.24
C SER A 10 9.41 7.59 11.94
N ARG A 11 8.70 6.75 11.19
CA ARG A 11 7.62 5.93 11.76
C ARG A 11 8.25 4.87 12.66
N SER A 12 8.20 5.09 13.97
CA SER A 12 8.72 4.17 15.00
C SER A 12 7.88 2.90 15.17
N ARG A 13 6.71 2.85 14.55
CA ARG A 13 5.78 1.72 14.66
C ARG A 13 5.75 0.96 13.33
N PRO A 14 6.20 -0.31 13.30
CA PRO A 14 6.13 -1.12 12.09
C PRO A 14 4.68 -1.21 11.65
N ASP A 15 4.47 -1.14 10.34
CA ASP A 15 3.17 -1.40 9.78
C ASP A 15 2.75 -2.83 10.16
N ARG A 16 1.52 -3.02 10.65
CA ARG A 16 1.03 -4.36 11.00
C ARG A 16 0.79 -5.22 9.75
N CYS A 17 0.59 -4.57 8.61
CA CYS A 17 0.50 -5.22 7.32
C CYS A 17 1.72 -4.79 6.51
N PRO A 18 2.82 -5.58 6.54
CA PRO A 18 3.98 -5.32 5.71
C PRO A 18 3.64 -5.34 4.20
N GLY A 19 4.57 -4.81 3.38
CA GLY A 19 4.32 -4.44 1.99
C GLY A 19 4.45 -5.59 1.00
N VAL A 20 4.56 -5.28 -0.30
CA VAL A 20 4.67 -6.29 -1.37
C VAL A 20 5.88 -7.23 -1.17
N VAL A 21 6.98 -6.71 -0.61
CA VAL A 21 8.21 -7.47 -0.38
C VAL A 21 8.07 -8.46 0.78
N GLU A 22 7.21 -8.16 1.74
CA GLU A 22 6.98 -8.99 2.92
C GLU A 22 5.47 -8.97 3.22
N PRO A 23 4.67 -9.85 2.59
CA PRO A 23 3.24 -9.90 2.86
C PRO A 23 2.94 -10.38 4.28
N PHE A 24 1.84 -9.90 4.86
CA PHE A 24 1.31 -10.44 6.11
C PHE A 24 0.70 -11.82 5.87
N ALA A 25 1.02 -12.82 6.68
CA ALA A 25 0.37 -14.12 6.62
C ALA A 25 -1.02 -14.08 7.28
N ALA A 26 -2.08 -14.11 6.48
CA ALA A 26 -3.47 -14.29 6.91
C ALA A 26 -3.94 -15.73 6.70
N ASP A 27 -5.12 -16.05 7.22
CA ASP A 27 -5.70 -17.40 7.11
C ASP A 27 -6.03 -17.80 5.65
N ASP A 28 -6.21 -16.81 4.76
CA ASP A 28 -6.54 -16.98 3.34
C ASP A 28 -5.37 -16.67 2.38
N GLY A 29 -4.18 -16.36 2.91
CA GLY A 29 -2.98 -16.11 2.12
C GLY A 29 -2.23 -14.83 2.51
N GLY A 30 -1.35 -14.37 1.62
CA GLY A 30 -0.54 -13.16 1.83
C GLY A 30 -1.36 -11.88 1.65
N LEU A 31 -1.43 -11.04 2.68
CA LEU A 31 -2.07 -9.73 2.64
C LEU A 31 -1.03 -8.62 2.53
N VAL A 32 -1.16 -7.77 1.51
CA VAL A 32 -0.29 -6.62 1.28
C VAL A 32 -1.04 -5.32 1.45
N ARG A 33 -0.42 -4.32 2.10
CA ARG A 33 -0.98 -2.97 2.21
C ARG A 33 -0.23 -1.95 1.35
N VAL A 34 -0.94 -1.36 0.39
CA VAL A 34 -0.43 -0.23 -0.41
C VAL A 34 -0.83 1.08 0.24
N ARG A 35 0.14 1.92 0.60
CA ARG A 35 -0.13 3.26 1.16
C ARG A 35 -0.30 4.27 0.04
N ILE A 36 -1.40 5.03 0.09
CA ILE A 36 -1.67 6.14 -0.82
C ILE A 36 -1.47 7.47 -0.08
N PRO A 37 -0.36 8.19 -0.29
CA PRO A 37 -0.15 9.50 0.32
C PRO A 37 -1.29 10.47 0.00
N GLY A 38 -1.86 11.12 1.02
CA GLY A 38 -2.98 12.04 0.85
C GLY A 38 -4.33 11.39 0.55
N GLY A 39 -4.42 10.05 0.53
CA GLY A 39 -5.69 9.30 0.45
C GLY A 39 -6.46 9.46 -0.86
N ARG A 40 -5.88 10.08 -1.89
CA ARG A 40 -6.52 10.21 -3.20
C ARG A 40 -5.98 9.15 -4.15
N LEU A 41 -6.84 8.23 -4.55
CA LEU A 41 -6.53 7.18 -5.52
C LEU A 41 -7.34 7.39 -6.79
N PRO A 42 -6.74 7.85 -7.90
CA PRO A 42 -7.40 7.93 -9.19
C PRO A 42 -7.86 6.55 -9.66
N VAL A 43 -8.99 6.51 -10.38
CA VAL A 43 -9.58 5.27 -10.90
C VAL A 43 -8.58 4.45 -11.71
N SER A 44 -7.78 5.10 -12.56
CA SER A 44 -6.76 4.41 -13.37
C SER A 44 -5.68 3.71 -12.54
N ARG A 45 -5.32 4.25 -11.38
CA ARG A 45 -4.37 3.61 -10.45
C ARG A 45 -5.03 2.46 -9.69
N LEU A 46 -6.31 2.57 -9.34
CA LEU A 46 -7.06 1.46 -8.77
C LEU A 46 -7.18 0.31 -9.78
N GLN A 47 -7.47 0.60 -11.05
CA GLN A 47 -7.49 -0.40 -12.12
C GLN A 47 -6.14 -1.09 -12.28
N ALA A 48 -5.04 -0.36 -12.20
CA ALA A 48 -3.70 -0.95 -12.22
C ALA A 48 -3.46 -1.89 -11.02
N LEU A 49 -3.94 -1.53 -9.82
CA LEU A 49 -3.86 -2.41 -8.65
C LEU A 49 -4.70 -3.68 -8.82
N VAL A 50 -5.89 -3.57 -9.43
CA VAL A 50 -6.73 -4.73 -9.74
C VAL A 50 -6.03 -5.65 -10.73
N ALA A 51 -5.45 -5.11 -11.82
CA ALA A 51 -4.72 -5.92 -12.80
C ALA A 51 -3.56 -6.70 -12.16
N VAL A 52 -2.81 -6.06 -11.25
CA VAL A 52 -1.76 -6.74 -10.48
C VAL A 52 -2.33 -7.83 -9.57
N ALA A 53 -3.47 -7.58 -8.92
CA ALA A 53 -4.12 -8.58 -8.07
C ALA A 53 -4.65 -9.77 -8.87
N GLU A 54 -5.12 -9.55 -10.10
CA GLU A 54 -5.57 -10.61 -11.01
C GLU A 54 -4.40 -11.45 -11.53
N GLU A 55 -3.26 -10.82 -11.85
CA GLU A 55 -2.09 -11.51 -12.40
C GLU A 55 -1.29 -12.27 -11.34
N TYR A 56 -1.18 -11.71 -10.13
CA TYR A 56 -0.28 -12.24 -9.08
C TYR A 56 -0.98 -12.67 -7.78
N GLY A 57 -2.31 -12.54 -7.69
CA GLY A 57 -3.07 -12.77 -6.45
C GLY A 57 -4.45 -13.38 -6.68
N ASP A 58 -5.40 -13.05 -5.80
CA ASP A 58 -6.78 -13.55 -5.84
C ASP A 58 -7.77 -12.59 -6.55
N GLY A 59 -7.25 -11.57 -7.24
CA GLY A 59 -8.05 -10.56 -7.94
C GLY A 59 -8.76 -9.56 -7.02
N ARG A 60 -8.50 -9.55 -5.70
CA ARG A 60 -9.22 -8.68 -4.76
C ARG A 60 -8.40 -7.47 -4.31
N VAL A 61 -9.03 -6.29 -4.39
CA VAL A 61 -8.54 -5.04 -3.80
C VAL A 61 -9.59 -4.50 -2.84
N ARG A 62 -9.18 -4.16 -1.61
CA ARG A 62 -10.04 -3.51 -0.60
C ARG A 62 -9.49 -2.13 -0.24
N LEU A 63 -10.39 -1.15 -0.10
CA LEU A 63 -10.09 0.26 0.19
C LEU A 63 -10.48 0.65 1.61
#